data_AF-A0A7S0QXH6-F1
#
_entry.id   AF-A0A7S0QXH6-F1
#
_cell.length_a   1.000
_cell.length_b   1.000
_cell.length_c   1.000
_cell.angle_alpha   90.00
_cell.angle_beta   90.00
_cell.angle_gamma   90.00
#
_symmetry.space_group_name_H-M   'P 1'
#
loop_
_entity.id
_entity.type
_entity.pdbx_description
1 polymer ?
#
loop_
_entity_poly.entity_id
_entity_poly.type
_entity_poly.pdbx_seq_one_letter_code
_entity_poly.pdbx_strand_id
1 'polypeptide(L)'
;KGIHLIKHAIYSALERGCQVVLLGSAPAEEVQLEFEEMRERLGQQHWNNARLHLVYDEALSHLIYAGADMLLVPSMFEPCGLSQLIAMSYGTVPVVRRTGGLADT
;
A
#
# COMPACT_ATOMS: atom_id res chain seq x y z
N LYS A 1 6.95 -9.45 1.61
CA LYS A 1 6.37 -8.10 1.85
C LYS A 1 6.21 -7.91 3.36
N GLY A 2 6.56 -6.77 3.94
CA GLY A 2 6.42 -6.55 5.39
C GLY A 2 4.95 -6.36 5.79
N ILE A 3 4.17 -7.44 5.84
CA ILE A 3 2.70 -7.38 6.08
C ILE A 3 2.36 -6.65 7.39
N HIS A 4 3.10 -6.94 8.46
CA HIS A 4 2.96 -6.23 9.73
C HIS A 4 3.25 -4.72 9.60
N LEU A 5 4.19 -4.32 8.73
CA LEU A 5 4.49 -2.92 8.45
C LEU A 5 3.36 -2.25 7.67
N ILE A 6 2.74 -2.96 6.72
CA ILE A 6 1.58 -2.44 5.97
C ILE A 6 0.44 -2.13 6.94
N LYS A 7 0.07 -3.09 7.79
CA LYS A 7 -0.99 -2.92 8.79
C LYS A 7 -0.70 -1.74 9.72
N HIS A 8 0.51 -1.68 10.26
CA HIS A 8 0.93 -0.58 11.13
C HIS A 8 0.84 0.77 10.42
N ALA A 9 1.33 0.86 9.19
CA ALA A 9 1.33 2.09 8.42
C ALA A 9 -0.08 2.60 8.09
N ILE A 10 -1.03 1.70 7.79
CA ILE A 10 -2.44 2.08 7.58
C ILE A 10 -2.98 2.81 8.81
N TYR A 11 -2.83 2.23 10.00
CA TYR A 11 -3.32 2.86 11.23
C TYR A 11 -2.58 4.16 11.54
N SER A 12 -1.25 4.18 11.43
CA SER A 12 -0.48 5.40 11.69
C SER A 12 -0.79 6.54 10.70
N ALA A 13 -1.14 6.23 9.45
CA ALA A 13 -1.58 7.22 8.47
C ALA A 13 -2.96 7.77 8.85
N LEU A 14 -3.90 6.91 9.23
CA LEU A 14 -5.24 7.31 9.67
C LEU A 14 -5.19 8.19 10.94
N GLU A 15 -4.35 7.85 11.91
CA GLU A 15 -4.11 8.64 13.12
C GLU A 15 -3.59 10.05 12.82
N ARG A 16 -2.90 10.23 11.70
CA ARG A 16 -2.37 11.50 11.22
C ARG A 16 -3.34 12.26 10.30
N GLY A 17 -4.55 11.74 10.11
CA GLY A 17 -5.58 12.35 9.27
C GLY A 17 -5.39 12.11 7.76
N CYS A 18 -4.54 11.16 7.36
CA CYS A 18 -4.35 10.80 5.97
C CYS A 18 -5.49 9.91 5.45
N GLN A 19 -5.63 9.86 4.12
CA GLN A 19 -6.43 8.85 3.43
C GLN A 19 -5.54 7.73 2.94
N VAL A 20 -6.07 6.50 2.96
CA VAL A 20 -5.32 5.29 2.63
C VAL A 20 -6.13 4.43 1.66
N VAL A 21 -5.47 4.09 0.55
CA VAL A 21 -5.92 3.05 -0.37
C VAL A 21 -4.88 1.95 -0.40
N LEU A 22 -5.32 0.70 -0.26
CA LEU A 22 -4.50 -0.48 -0.49
C LEU A 22 -5.10 -1.29 -1.62
N LEU A 23 -4.27 -1.70 -2.57
CA LEU A 23 -4.62 -2.59 -3.66
C LEU A 23 -3.70 -3.80 -3.65
N GLY A 24 -4.29 -4.99 -3.72
CA GLY A 24 -3.58 -6.24 -3.92
C GLY A 24 -4.15 -7.39 -3.12
N SER A 25 -3.82 -8.61 -3.55
CA SER A 25 -4.17 -9.85 -2.86
C SER A 25 -2.94 -10.51 -2.24
N ALA A 26 -3.18 -11.36 -1.25
CA ALA A 26 -2.17 -12.20 -0.64
C ALA A 26 -2.31 -13.65 -1.14
N PRO A 27 -1.21 -14.31 -1.58
CA PRO A 27 -1.25 -15.73 -1.97
C PRO A 27 -1.51 -16.68 -0.79
N ALA A 28 -1.10 -16.28 0.41
CA ALA A 28 -1.37 -17.02 1.64
C ALA A 28 -2.76 -16.67 2.15
N GLU A 29 -3.61 -17.68 2.30
CA GLU A 29 -5.02 -17.53 2.68
C GLU A 29 -5.19 -16.85 4.05
N GLU A 30 -4.32 -17.17 5.00
CA GLU A 30 -4.37 -16.58 6.35
C GLU A 30 -4.11 -15.07 6.32
N VAL A 31 -3.21 -14.63 5.43
CA VAL A 31 -2.91 -13.21 5.24
C VAL A 31 -4.05 -12.52 4.53
N GLN A 32 -4.64 -13.16 3.52
CA GLN A 32 -5.79 -12.62 2.80
C GLN A 32 -6.97 -12.40 3.74
N LEU A 33 -7.29 -13.40 4.56
CA LEU A 33 -8.37 -13.33 5.55
C LEU A 33 -8.13 -12.20 6.56
N GLU A 34 -6.89 -12.04 7.05
CA GLU A 34 -6.55 -10.94 7.96
C GLU A 34 -6.81 -9.55 7.34
N PHE A 35 -6.49 -9.37 6.05
CA PHE A 35 -6.78 -8.12 5.35
C PHE A 35 -8.28 -7.93 5.08
N GLU A 36 -9.04 -9.02 4.88
CA GLU A 36 -10.50 -8.97 4.73
C GLU A 36 -11.19 -8.52 6.02
N GLU A 37 -10.80 -9.08 7.17
CA GLU A 37 -11.26 -8.64 8.49
C GLU A 37 -10.90 -7.17 8.75
N MET A 38 -9.67 -6.77 8.37
CA MET A 38 -9.24 -5.38 8.48
C MET A 38 -10.08 -4.44 7.60
N ARG A 39 -10.39 -4.85 6.37
CA ARG A 39 -11.26 -4.08 5.46
C ARG A 39 -12.64 -3.85 6.08
N GLU A 40 -13.24 -4.87 6.69
CA GLU A 40 -14.54 -4.73 7.35
C GLU A 40 -14.49 -3.74 8.53
N ARG A 41 -13.47 -3.86 9.39
CA ARG A 41 -13.27 -2.94 10.52
C ARG A 41 -13.06 -1.50 10.08
N LEU A 42 -12.21 -1.28 9.08
CA LEU A 42 -11.95 0.03 8.50
C LEU A 42 -13.20 0.60 7.81
N GLY A 43 -14.02 -0.25 7.19
CA GLY A 43 -15.31 0.15 6.62
C GLY A 43 -16.30 0.67 7.67
N GLN A 44 -16.23 0.19 8.91
CA GLN A 44 -17.08 0.66 10.01
C GLN A 44 -16.55 1.95 10.66
N GLN A 45 -15.23 2.04 10.86
CA GLN A 45 -14.61 3.10 11.66
C GLN A 45 -14.05 4.27 10.84
N HIS A 46 -13.63 4.00 9.60
CA HIS A 46 -12.85 4.93 8.77
C HIS A 46 -13.33 4.96 7.32
N TRP A 47 -14.64 4.80 7.09
CA TRP A 47 -15.20 4.65 5.74
C TRP A 47 -14.86 5.80 4.78
N ASN A 48 -14.58 7.02 5.25
CA ASN A 48 -14.18 8.14 4.39
C ASN A 48 -12.68 8.16 4.05
N ASN A 49 -11.87 7.46 4.84
CA ASN A 49 -10.42 7.63 4.84
C ASN A 49 -9.67 6.32 4.53
N ALA A 50 -10.35 5.17 4.48
CA ALA A 50 -9.71 3.87 4.22
C ALA A 50 -10.48 3.02 3.21
N ARG A 51 -9.77 2.53 2.19
CA ARG A 51 -10.28 1.54 1.21
C ARG A 51 -9.24 0.46 0.93
N LEU A 52 -9.63 -0.80 1.11
CA LEU A 52 -8.80 -1.97 0.81
C LEU A 52 -9.44 -2.76 -0.35
N HIS A 53 -8.82 -2.71 -1.52
CA HIS A 53 -9.16 -3.47 -2.71
C HIS A 53 -8.31 -4.75 -2.76
N LEU A 54 -8.87 -5.86 -2.29
CA LEU A 54 -8.12 -7.10 -2.06
C LEU A 54 -8.10 -8.03 -3.29
N VAL A 55 -7.87 -7.44 -4.45
CA VAL A 55 -7.84 -8.09 -5.77
C VAL A 55 -6.65 -7.59 -6.58
N TYR A 56 -6.34 -8.27 -7.68
CA TYR A 56 -5.45 -7.73 -8.70
C TYR A 56 -6.26 -6.89 -9.69
N ASP A 57 -5.90 -5.63 -9.87
CA ASP A 57 -6.51 -4.72 -10.84
C ASP A 57 -5.47 -3.72 -11.35
N GLU A 58 -5.00 -3.93 -12.58
CA GLU A 58 -3.98 -3.09 -13.19
C GLU A 58 -4.49 -1.68 -13.46
N ALA A 59 -5.71 -1.54 -14.00
CA ALA A 59 -6.29 -0.24 -14.31
C ALA A 59 -6.47 0.60 -13.04
N LEU A 60 -6.96 -0.02 -11.96
CA LEU A 60 -7.07 0.65 -10.66
C LEU A 60 -5.70 1.02 -10.10
N SER A 61 -4.66 0.22 -10.32
CA SER A 61 -3.30 0.57 -9.87
C SER A 61 -2.81 1.87 -10.50
N HIS A 62 -3.06 2.07 -11.80
CA HIS A 62 -2.70 3.32 -12.49
C HIS A 62 -3.49 4.52 -11.97
N LEU A 63 -4.78 4.34 -11.67
CA LEU A 63 -5.59 5.39 -11.04
C LEU A 63 -5.10 5.74 -9.63
N ILE A 64 -4.69 4.73 -8.85
CA ILE A 64 -4.13 4.94 -7.51
C ILE A 64 -2.81 5.71 -7.60
N TYR A 65 -1.92 5.36 -8.54
CA TYR A 65 -0.71 6.14 -8.75
C TYR A 65 -1.07 7.58 -9.12
N ALA A 66 -1.88 7.80 -10.16
CA ALA A 66 -2.25 9.16 -10.59
C ALA A 66 -2.96 10.01 -9.53
N GLY A 67 -3.68 9.39 -8.58
CA GLY A 67 -4.47 10.07 -7.56
C GLY A 67 -3.82 10.18 -6.18
N ALA A 68 -2.67 9.55 -5.96
CA ALA A 68 -2.00 9.54 -4.65
C ALA A 68 -0.89 10.60 -4.56
N ASP A 69 -0.80 11.24 -3.38
CA ASP A 69 0.34 12.10 -3.04
C ASP A 69 1.61 11.29 -2.75
N MET A 70 1.44 10.13 -2.11
CA MET A 70 2.53 9.26 -1.67
C MET A 70 2.22 7.80 -1.94
N LEU A 71 3.22 7.04 -2.40
CA LEU A 71 3.17 5.59 -2.54
C LEU A 71 4.03 4.95 -1.45
N LEU A 72 3.39 4.24 -0.52
CA LEU A 72 4.12 3.51 0.51
C LEU A 72 4.49 2.12 0.02
N VAL A 73 5.79 1.80 0.03
CA VAL A 73 6.28 0.44 -0.24
C VAL A 73 7.11 -0.05 0.95
N PRO A 74 6.47 -0.59 2.00
CA PRO A 74 7.15 -1.04 3.22
C PRO A 74 7.71 -2.46 3.05
N SER A 75 8.27 -2.75 1.88
CA SER A 75 8.85 -4.05 1.55
C SER A 75 10.16 -4.25 2.29
N MET A 76 10.45 -5.49 2.68
CA MET A 76 11.74 -5.90 3.24
C MET A 76 12.79 -6.14 2.15
N PHE A 77 12.33 -6.32 0.91
CA PHE A 77 13.13 -6.57 -0.29
C PHE A 77 12.28 -6.22 -1.51
N GLU A 78 12.82 -5.42 -2.43
CA GLU A 78 12.18 -5.10 -3.71
C GLU A 78 13.25 -5.15 -4.81
N PRO A 79 13.16 -6.07 -5.80
CA PRO A 79 14.28 -6.37 -6.69
C PRO A 79 14.45 -5.41 -7.87
N CYS A 80 13.40 -4.68 -8.29
CA CYS A 80 13.48 -3.84 -9.49
C CYS A 80 12.92 -2.41 -9.36
N GLY A 81 12.28 -2.07 -8.23
CA GLY A 81 11.75 -0.72 -7.99
C GLY A 81 10.68 -0.23 -8.99
N LEU A 82 10.10 -1.12 -9.81
CA LEU A 82 9.20 -0.73 -10.91
C LEU A 82 8.02 0.12 -10.43
N SER A 83 7.37 -0.26 -9.32
CA SER A 83 6.26 0.51 -8.75
C SER A 83 6.68 1.91 -8.32
N GLN A 84 7.94 2.09 -7.90
CA GLN A 84 8.50 3.37 -7.49
C GLN A 84 8.72 4.27 -8.72
N LEU A 85 9.27 3.70 -9.81
CA LEU A 85 9.43 4.41 -11.09
C LEU A 85 8.09 4.80 -11.71
N ILE A 86 7.09 3.93 -11.63
CA ILE A 86 5.73 4.23 -12.07
C ILE A 86 5.15 5.37 -11.24
N ALA A 87 5.20 5.28 -9.91
CA ALA A 87 4.74 6.35 -9.01
C ALA A 87 5.38 7.70 -9.34
N MET A 88 6.71 7.74 -9.50
CA MET A 88 7.43 8.96 -9.89
C MET A 88 6.96 9.50 -11.25
N SER A 89 6.66 8.62 -12.21
CA SER A 89 6.13 9.03 -13.52
C SER A 89 4.74 9.67 -13.43
N TYR A 90 3.97 9.33 -12.39
CA TYR A 90 2.67 9.96 -12.08
C TYR A 90 2.78 11.17 -11.13
N GLY A 91 3.99 11.52 -10.66
CA GLY A 91 4.20 12.60 -9.69
C GLY A 91 3.94 12.21 -8.22
N THR A 92 3.67 10.93 -7.96
CA THR A 92 3.49 10.38 -6.60
C THR A 92 4.83 10.16 -5.94
N VAL A 93 5.00 10.62 -4.70
CA VAL A 93 6.26 10.48 -3.96
C VAL A 93 6.39 9.06 -3.41
N PRO A 94 7.36 8.24 -3.85
CA PRO A 94 7.58 6.93 -3.27
C PRO A 94 8.21 7.06 -1.87
N VAL A 95 7.54 6.52 -0.85
CA VAL A 95 8.05 6.40 0.52
C VAL A 95 8.38 4.94 0.76
N VAL A 96 9.67 4.66 0.85
CA VAL A 96 10.22 3.30 0.78
C VAL A 96 11.19 3.08 1.93
N ARG A 97 11.33 1.83 2.36
CA ARG A 97 12.39 1.47 3.31
C ARG A 97 13.71 1.37 2.55
N ARG A 98 14.83 1.76 3.19
CA ARG A 98 16.18 1.54 2.66
C ARG A 98 16.52 0.03 2.67
N THR A 99 15.97 -0.70 1.70
CA THR A 99 16.10 -2.16 1.55
C THR A 99 16.09 -2.54 0.07
N GLY A 100 16.93 -3.48 -0.37
CA GLY A 100 17.02 -3.88 -1.78
C GLY A 100 17.83 -2.89 -2.64
N GLY A 101 17.52 -2.78 -3.94
CA GLY A 101 18.30 -1.98 -4.91
C GLY A 101 18.42 -0.48 -4.62
N LEU A 102 17.59 0.06 -3.69
CA LEU A 102 17.67 1.42 -3.17
C LEU A 102 18.71 1.62 -2.05
N ALA A 103 19.25 0.53 -1.48
CA ALA A 103 20.29 0.59 -0.46
C ALA A 103 21.70 0.40 -1.04
N ASP A 104 21.79 -0.19 -2.24
CA ASP A 104 23.03 -0.51 -2.96
C ASP A 104 23.36 0.50 -4.09
N THR A 105 22.65 1.64 -4.13
CA THR A 105 22.98 2.82 -4.94
C THR A 105 23.15 4.03 -4.05
#